data_AF-A0A6J3JYM6-F1
#
_entry.id   AF-A0A6J3JYM6-F1
#
_cell.length_a   1.000
_cell.length_b   1.000
_cell.length_c   1.000
_cell.angle_alpha   90.00
_cell.angle_beta   90.00
_cell.angle_gamma   90.00
#
_symmetry.space_group_name_H-M   'P 1'
#
loop_
_entity.id
_entity.type
_entity.pdbx_description
1 polymer ?
#
loop_
_entity_poly.entity_id
_entity_poly.type
_entity_poly.pdbx_seq_one_letter_code
_entity_poly.pdbx_strand_id
1 'polypeptide(L)'
;MVYYFTSEVVQPSVTLFMGVDQYENDDLIKWGWPEDVWFHVDKYSSAHVYLRLRLGQTIDDIPSVVLEDAAQLVKANSIEGNKMNDIDVVYTMWSNLKKTPEQVNLRSEREQRDRNEREDKKRLLREQKEREKAEEKRRKEEAEMRSYNSLFNTSNMTSNVENSGYDSDDFM
;
A
#
# COMPACT_ATOMS: atom_id res chain seq x y z
N MET A 1 -5.98 -7.22 5.47
CA MET A 1 -7.28 -7.76 5.05
C MET A 1 -7.34 -9.24 5.42
N VAL A 2 -8.49 -9.78 5.82
CA VAL A 2 -8.63 -11.23 6.08
C VAL A 2 -9.07 -11.94 4.79
N TYR A 3 -8.38 -13.01 4.43
CA TYR A 3 -8.79 -13.91 3.36
C TYR A 3 -9.56 -15.10 3.92
N TYR A 4 -10.53 -15.57 3.16
CA TYR A 4 -11.19 -16.84 3.39
C TYR A 4 -11.07 -17.71 2.14
N PHE A 5 -10.83 -19.00 2.35
CA PHE A 5 -10.72 -20.00 1.31
C PHE A 5 -11.70 -21.12 1.60
N THR A 6 -12.40 -21.60 0.58
CA THR A 6 -13.25 -22.78 0.66
C THR A 6 -12.55 -23.94 -0.02
N SER A 7 -12.14 -24.94 0.76
CA SER A 7 -11.53 -26.15 0.25
C SER A 7 -12.62 -27.16 -0.11
N GLU A 8 -12.76 -27.46 -1.41
CA GLU A 8 -13.71 -28.43 -1.97
C GLU A 8 -13.15 -29.86 -2.02
N VAL A 9 -11.94 -30.05 -1.50
CA VAL A 9 -11.21 -31.33 -1.53
C VAL A 9 -11.93 -32.42 -0.73
N VAL A 10 -12.76 -32.01 0.23
CA VAL A 10 -13.60 -32.90 1.04
C VAL A 10 -15.06 -32.45 0.98
N GLN A 11 -15.97 -33.40 1.19
CA GLN A 11 -17.40 -33.13 1.24
C GLN A 11 -17.94 -33.36 2.65
N PRO A 12 -18.59 -32.35 3.24
CA PRO A 12 -18.77 -30.98 2.76
C PRO A 12 -17.48 -30.16 2.81
N SER A 13 -17.45 -29.10 2.00
CA SER A 13 -16.33 -28.17 1.90
C SER A 13 -16.01 -27.54 3.25
N VAL A 14 -14.72 -27.29 3.50
CA VAL A 14 -14.25 -26.66 4.74
C VAL A 14 -13.77 -25.24 4.45
N THR A 15 -13.99 -24.35 5.40
CA THR A 15 -13.56 -22.95 5.29
C THR A 15 -12.28 -22.72 6.10
N LEU A 16 -11.29 -22.15 5.44
CA LEU A 16 -10.02 -21.68 6.00
C LEU A 16 -10.03 -20.15 6.05
N PHE A 17 -9.53 -19.57 7.12
CA PHE A 17 -9.35 -18.12 7.28
C PHE A 17 -7.87 -17.81 7.47
N MET A 18 -7.38 -16.72 6.87
CA MET A 18 -5.97 -16.31 6.95
C MET A 18 -5.85 -14.79 7.02
N GLY A 19 -5.06 -14.28 7.95
CA GLY A 19 -4.69 -12.86 7.99
C GLY A 19 -3.62 -12.54 6.96
N VAL A 20 -3.70 -11.35 6.32
CA VAL A 20 -2.65 -10.85 5.43
C VAL A 20 -1.39 -10.50 6.22
N ASP A 21 -1.55 -9.87 7.38
CA ASP A 21 -0.44 -9.48 8.24
C ASP A 21 -0.69 -9.78 9.73
N GLN A 22 0.26 -9.35 10.56
CA GLN A 22 0.21 -9.52 12.02
C GLN A 22 -1.03 -8.89 12.67
N TYR A 23 -1.54 -7.78 12.13
CA TYR A 23 -2.69 -7.06 12.69
C TYR A 23 -3.97 -7.86 12.44
N GLU A 24 -4.11 -8.45 11.26
CA GLU A 24 -5.26 -9.32 10.98
C GLU A 24 -5.17 -10.66 11.70
N ASN A 25 -3.96 -11.21 11.87
CA ASN A 25 -3.76 -12.39 12.71
C ASN A 25 -4.19 -12.12 14.16
N ASP A 26 -3.93 -10.90 14.65
CA ASP A 26 -4.35 -10.43 15.97
C ASP A 26 -5.87 -10.24 16.10
N ASP A 27 -6.53 -9.79 15.04
CA ASP A 27 -8.00 -9.74 15.01
C ASP A 27 -8.61 -11.14 14.93
N LEU A 28 -8.04 -12.03 14.12
CA LEU A 28 -8.52 -13.42 13.99
C LEU A 28 -8.39 -14.19 15.31
N ILE A 29 -7.28 -14.06 16.04
CA ILE A 29 -7.15 -14.71 17.35
C ILE A 29 -8.12 -14.11 18.38
N LYS A 30 -8.45 -12.82 18.27
CA LYS A 30 -9.38 -12.14 19.19
C LYS A 30 -10.85 -12.55 18.97
N TRP A 31 -11.24 -12.78 17.72
CA TRP A 31 -12.62 -13.11 17.32
C TRP A 31 -12.81 -14.58 16.92
N GLY A 32 -11.82 -15.43 17.19
CA GLY A 32 -11.86 -16.86 16.90
C GLY A 32 -12.92 -17.58 17.73
N TRP A 33 -13.37 -18.72 17.21
CA TRP A 33 -14.38 -19.56 17.83
C TRP A 33 -13.73 -20.78 18.51
N PRO A 34 -14.34 -21.36 19.56
CA PRO A 34 -13.84 -22.57 20.20
C PRO A 34 -13.64 -23.76 19.24
N GLU A 35 -14.43 -23.81 18.17
CA GLU A 35 -14.38 -24.81 17.10
C GLU A 35 -13.29 -24.55 16.05
N ASP A 36 -12.60 -23.41 16.10
CA ASP A 36 -11.55 -23.09 15.16
C ASP A 36 -10.25 -23.81 15.54
N VAL A 37 -9.62 -24.44 14.55
CA VAL A 37 -8.28 -25.04 14.66
C VAL A 37 -7.28 -24.06 14.08
N TRP A 38 -6.30 -23.68 14.88
CA TRP A 38 -5.24 -22.76 14.51
C TRP A 38 -4.01 -23.51 14.00
N PHE A 39 -3.37 -22.96 12.97
CA PHE A 39 -2.15 -23.47 12.34
C PHE A 39 -1.08 -22.38 12.25
N HIS A 40 0.18 -22.78 12.44
CA HIS A 40 1.35 -21.90 12.37
C HIS A 40 2.65 -22.69 12.10
N VAL A 41 3.62 -22.07 11.42
CA VAL A 41 4.94 -22.69 11.24
C VAL A 41 5.73 -22.68 12.55
N ASP A 42 6.26 -23.81 13.00
CA ASP A 42 7.08 -23.84 14.22
C ASP A 42 8.31 -22.93 14.08
N LYS A 43 8.62 -22.14 15.11
CA LYS A 43 9.80 -21.25 15.22
C LYS A 43 9.95 -20.14 14.16
N TYR A 44 9.08 -20.03 13.17
CA TYR A 44 9.18 -19.03 12.11
C TYR A 44 7.98 -18.08 12.10
N SER A 45 8.19 -16.85 11.63
CA SER A 45 7.08 -15.91 11.41
C SER A 45 6.27 -16.36 10.19
N SER A 46 5.00 -16.72 10.41
CA SER A 46 4.06 -17.09 9.35
C SER A 46 2.70 -16.44 9.54
N ALA A 47 1.89 -16.48 8.48
CA ALA A 47 0.46 -16.23 8.63
C ALA A 47 -0.18 -17.22 9.62
N HIS A 48 -1.22 -16.77 10.32
CA HIS A 48 -2.08 -17.63 11.12
C HIS A 48 -3.24 -18.10 10.24
N VAL A 49 -3.40 -19.42 10.13
CA VAL A 49 -4.52 -20.02 9.41
C VAL A 49 -5.47 -20.66 10.41
N TYR A 50 -6.76 -20.45 10.21
CA TYR A 50 -7.82 -21.02 11.04
C TYR A 50 -8.75 -21.89 10.19
N LEU A 51 -8.94 -23.13 10.59
CA LEU A 51 -9.92 -24.05 10.01
C LEU A 51 -11.15 -24.08 10.91
N ARG A 52 -12.33 -23.75 10.39
CA ARG A 52 -13.56 -23.81 11.17
C ARG A 52 -14.18 -25.20 11.10
N LEU A 53 -14.22 -25.90 12.22
CA LEU A 53 -14.89 -27.19 12.33
C LEU A 53 -16.41 -27.04 12.40
N ARG A 54 -17.11 -28.10 12.02
CA ARG A 54 -18.55 -28.19 12.24
C ARG A 54 -18.85 -28.49 13.70
N LEU A 55 -20.04 -28.09 14.15
CA LEU A 55 -20.48 -28.33 15.52
C LEU A 55 -20.40 -29.83 15.86
N GLY A 56 -19.61 -30.17 16.88
CA GLY A 56 -19.41 -31.55 17.34
C GLY A 56 -18.32 -32.33 16.62
N GLN A 57 -17.66 -31.75 15.62
CA GLN A 57 -16.47 -32.35 14.99
C GLN A 57 -15.23 -32.09 15.84
N THR A 58 -14.37 -33.09 15.99
CA THR A 58 -13.11 -32.97 16.73
C THR A 58 -11.91 -32.80 15.79
N ILE A 59 -10.75 -32.46 16.37
CA ILE A 59 -9.51 -32.28 15.60
C ILE A 59 -9.04 -33.58 14.93
N ASP A 60 -9.40 -34.73 15.50
CA ASP A 60 -9.04 -36.06 14.99
C ASP A 60 -9.91 -36.47 13.79
N ASP A 61 -11.06 -35.83 13.62
CA ASP A 61 -11.98 -36.07 12.50
C ASP A 61 -11.58 -35.29 11.24
N ILE A 62 -10.48 -34.54 11.26
CA ILE A 62 -10.03 -33.73 10.13
C ILE A 62 -9.29 -34.64 9.14
N PRO A 63 -9.73 -34.72 7.87
CA PRO A 63 -9.02 -35.50 6.87
C PRO A 63 -7.60 -34.99 6.66
N SER A 64 -6.64 -35.91 6.48
CA SER A 64 -5.23 -35.56 6.28
C SER A 64 -5.01 -34.59 5.12
N VAL A 65 -5.82 -34.70 4.05
CA VAL A 65 -5.74 -33.82 2.89
C VAL A 65 -6.05 -32.36 3.23
N VAL A 66 -6.97 -32.12 4.18
CA VAL A 66 -7.29 -30.76 4.66
C VAL A 66 -6.17 -30.22 5.55
N LEU A 67 -5.55 -31.09 6.36
CA LEU A 67 -4.39 -30.73 7.17
C LEU A 67 -3.20 -30.35 6.27
N GLU A 68 -2.96 -31.10 5.20
CA GLU A 68 -1.93 -30.80 4.20
C GLU A 68 -2.20 -29.47 3.50
N ASP A 69 -3.45 -29.21 3.07
CA ASP A 69 -3.85 -27.96 2.42
C ASP A 69 -3.61 -26.74 3.34
N ALA A 70 -4.04 -26.85 4.60
CA ALA A 70 -3.79 -25.83 5.62
C ALA A 70 -2.28 -25.63 5.89
N ALA A 71 -1.51 -26.71 5.99
CA ALA A 71 -0.07 -26.65 6.22
C ALA A 71 0.68 -26.00 5.05
N GLN A 72 0.29 -26.31 3.81
CA GLN A 72 0.87 -25.68 2.63
C GLN A 72 0.54 -24.20 2.56
N LEU A 73 -0.70 -23.81 2.90
CA LEU A 73 -1.11 -22.41 2.95
C LEU A 73 -0.27 -21.63 3.99
N VAL A 74 -0.07 -22.19 5.17
CA VAL A 74 0.76 -21.60 6.24
C VAL A 74 2.23 -21.50 5.83
N LYS A 75 2.78 -22.55 5.20
CA LYS A 75 4.16 -22.57 4.67
C LYS A 75 4.37 -21.48 3.62
N ALA A 76 3.48 -21.40 2.63
CA ALA A 76 3.57 -20.47 1.52
C ALA A 76 3.53 -19.00 2.00
N ASN A 77 2.80 -18.75 3.09
CA ASN A 77 2.67 -17.43 3.71
C ASN A 77 3.60 -17.24 4.92
N SER A 78 4.72 -17.97 4.97
CA SER A 78 5.81 -17.73 5.92
C SER A 78 6.98 -16.98 5.27
N ILE A 79 7.55 -16.00 5.98
CA ILE A 79 8.64 -15.16 5.47
C ILE A 79 9.92 -15.99 5.24
N GLU A 80 10.23 -16.85 6.21
CA GLU A 80 11.42 -17.72 6.21
C GLU A 80 11.05 -19.17 5.86
N GLY A 81 9.92 -19.68 6.37
CA GLY A 81 9.51 -21.06 6.19
C GLY A 81 9.24 -21.44 4.71
N ASN A 82 8.80 -20.49 3.88
CA ASN A 82 8.60 -20.73 2.45
C ASN A 82 9.91 -21.01 1.69
N LYS A 83 11.06 -20.60 2.24
CA LYS A 83 12.38 -20.81 1.60
C LYS A 83 13.03 -22.13 1.99
N MET A 84 12.44 -22.87 2.92
CA MET A 84 12.99 -24.10 3.44
C MET A 84 12.38 -25.32 2.75
N ASN A 85 13.20 -26.34 2.54
CA ASN A 85 12.75 -27.61 1.97
C ASN A 85 11.70 -28.25 2.89
N ASP A 86 12.05 -28.37 4.18
CA ASP A 86 11.24 -29.03 5.19
C ASP A 86 11.02 -28.09 6.38
N ILE A 87 9.79 -28.06 6.90
CA ILE A 87 9.41 -27.28 8.08
C ILE A 87 8.36 -28.05 8.89
N ASP A 88 8.35 -27.81 10.19
CA ASP A 88 7.30 -28.33 11.07
C ASP A 88 6.15 -27.32 11.16
N VAL A 89 4.92 -27.80 11.04
CA VAL A 89 3.70 -26.99 11.22
C VAL A 89 2.98 -27.47 12.47
N VAL A 90 2.70 -26.54 13.37
CA VAL A 90 1.97 -26.80 14.62
C VAL A 90 0.52 -26.44 14.42
N TYR A 91 -0.37 -27.27 14.94
CA TYR A 91 -1.80 -26.99 14.97
C TYR A 91 -2.43 -27.33 16.31
N THR A 92 -3.39 -26.53 16.75
CA THR A 92 -4.10 -26.71 18.02
C THR A 92 -5.48 -26.07 17.94
N MET A 93 -6.42 -26.52 18.77
CA MET A 93 -7.67 -25.81 18.99
C MET A 93 -7.39 -24.37 19.45
N TRP A 94 -8.16 -23.42 18.94
CA TRP A 94 -8.10 -22.01 19.32
C TRP A 94 -8.26 -21.82 20.83
N SER A 95 -9.11 -22.63 21.47
CA SER A 95 -9.35 -22.63 22.92
C SER A 95 -8.08 -22.85 23.77
N ASN A 96 -7.01 -23.42 23.20
CA ASN A 96 -5.74 -23.64 23.89
C ASN A 96 -4.77 -22.45 23.79
N LEU A 97 -5.06 -21.48 22.92
CA LEU A 97 -4.18 -20.34 22.69
C LEU A 97 -4.27 -19.36 23.86
N LYS A 98 -3.13 -19.11 24.50
CA LYS A 98 -2.99 -18.13 25.56
C LYS A 98 -2.23 -16.93 25.04
N LYS A 99 -2.93 -15.87 24.66
CA LYS A 99 -2.28 -14.59 24.38
C LYS A 99 -1.86 -13.96 25.70
N THR A 100 -0.56 -14.00 26.00
CA THR A 100 -0.02 -13.17 27.08
C THR A 100 -0.15 -11.71 26.67
N PRO A 101 -0.43 -10.77 27.60
CA PRO A 101 -0.39 -9.35 27.29
C PRO A 101 1.01 -9.03 26.77
N GLU A 102 1.07 -8.77 25.47
CA GLU A 102 2.31 -8.54 24.76
C GLU A 102 2.93 -7.25 25.29
N GLN A 103 4.24 -7.29 25.58
CA GLN A 103 4.99 -6.06 25.74
C GLN A 103 4.84 -5.30 24.42
N VAL A 104 4.20 -4.13 24.47
CA VAL A 104 3.95 -3.26 23.31
C VAL A 104 5.22 -3.22 22.46
N ASN A 105 5.16 -3.81 21.25
CA ASN A 105 6.27 -3.85 20.31
C ASN A 105 6.42 -2.46 19.68
N LEU A 106 6.87 -1.49 20.49
CA LEU A 106 7.07 -0.07 20.15
C LEU A 106 7.85 0.13 18.84
N ARG A 107 8.66 -0.86 18.48
CA ARG A 107 9.46 -0.87 17.25
C ARG A 107 8.61 -0.94 15.99
N SER A 108 7.56 -1.78 15.95
CA SER A 108 6.70 -1.88 14.75
C SER A 108 5.86 -0.62 14.57
N GLU A 109 5.30 -0.08 15.66
CA GLU A 109 4.57 1.19 15.65
C GLU A 109 5.45 2.36 15.18
N ARG A 110 6.73 2.38 15.59
CA ARG A 110 7.67 3.41 15.15
C ARG A 110 7.99 3.30 13.67
N GLU A 111 8.20 2.09 13.14
CA GLU A 111 8.49 1.88 11.73
C GLU A 111 7.28 2.23 10.83
N GLN A 112 6.07 1.95 11.27
CA GLN A 112 4.84 2.36 10.57
C GLN A 112 4.69 3.88 10.54
N ARG A 113 4.95 4.55 11.67
CA ARG A 113 4.95 6.02 11.75
C ARG A 113 5.98 6.63 10.82
N ASP A 114 7.22 6.13 10.86
CA ASP A 114 8.31 6.61 10.02
C ASP A 114 8.00 6.41 8.52
N ARG A 115 7.31 5.32 8.15
CA ARG A 115 6.86 5.08 6.77
C ARG A 115 5.81 6.11 6.33
N ASN A 116 4.79 6.33 7.16
CA ASN A 116 3.73 7.28 6.87
C ASN A 116 4.28 8.71 6.76
N GLU A 117 5.18 9.10 7.66
CA GLU A 117 5.83 10.41 7.62
C GLU A 117 6.66 10.62 6.34
N ARG A 118 7.32 9.58 5.82
CA ARG A 118 8.06 9.64 4.55
C ARG A 118 7.13 9.82 3.36
N GLU A 119 6.01 9.11 3.34
CA GLU A 119 5.01 9.21 2.27
C GLU A 119 4.34 10.58 2.27
N ASP A 120 3.98 11.10 3.45
CA ASP A 120 3.41 12.45 3.59
C ASP A 120 4.41 13.54 3.17
N LYS A 121 5.69 13.43 3.55
CA LYS A 121 6.74 14.35 3.08
C LYS A 121 6.91 14.33 1.56
N LYS A 122 6.86 13.15 0.93
CA LYS A 122 6.92 13.04 -0.53
C LYS A 122 5.71 13.71 -1.19
N ARG A 123 4.51 13.51 -0.65
CA ARG A 123 3.28 14.13 -1.17
C ARG A 123 3.36 15.65 -1.11
N LEU A 124 3.73 16.21 0.05
CA LEU A 124 3.91 17.65 0.24
C LEU A 124 4.96 18.25 -0.71
N LEU A 125 6.10 17.56 -0.88
CA LEU A 125 7.17 18.02 -1.78
C LEU A 125 6.72 18.03 -3.26
N ARG A 126 5.91 17.04 -3.66
CA ARG A 126 5.36 16.96 -5.01
C ARG A 126 4.36 18.10 -5.26
N GLU A 127 3.47 18.36 -4.31
CA GLU A 127 2.51 19.46 -4.38
C GLU A 127 3.21 20.82 -4.44
N GLN A 128 4.26 21.05 -3.64
CA GLN A 128 5.08 22.28 -3.72
C GLN A 128 5.72 22.45 -5.10
N LYS A 129 6.35 21.40 -5.65
CA LYS A 129 6.95 21.45 -6.99
C LYS A 129 5.93 21.71 -8.09
N GLU A 130 4.74 21.12 -8.01
CA GLU A 130 3.68 21.34 -8.99
C GLU A 130 3.17 22.78 -8.92
N ARG A 131 3.03 23.34 -7.71
CA ARG A 131 2.65 24.74 -7.49
C ARG A 131 3.69 25.73 -8.03
N GLU A 132 4.98 25.49 -7.74
CA GLU A 132 6.09 26.32 -8.26
C GLU A 132 6.14 26.30 -9.80
N LYS A 133 6.01 25.12 -10.41
CA LYS A 133 5.96 24.99 -11.88
C LYS A 133 4.76 25.71 -12.49
N ALA A 134 3.59 25.62 -11.86
CA ALA A 134 2.39 26.31 -12.33
C ALA A 134 2.55 27.84 -12.25
N GLU A 135 3.14 28.35 -11.16
CA GLU A 135 3.45 29.78 -11.03
C GLU A 135 4.50 30.26 -12.03
N GLU A 136 5.57 29.48 -12.27
CA GLU A 136 6.58 29.82 -13.28
C GLU A 136 5.99 29.83 -14.69
N LYS A 137 5.12 28.87 -15.01
CA LYS A 137 4.40 28.82 -16.29
C LYS A 137 3.49 30.04 -16.45
N ARG A 138 2.71 30.38 -15.43
CA ARG A 138 1.83 31.56 -15.44
C ARG A 138 2.62 32.85 -15.60
N ARG A 139 3.78 32.98 -14.95
CA ARG A 139 4.69 34.13 -15.10
C ARG A 139 5.27 34.22 -16.51
N LYS A 140 5.63 33.09 -17.13
CA LYS A 140 6.13 33.04 -18.52
C LYS A 140 5.03 33.42 -19.51
N GLU A 141 3.83 32.85 -19.37
CA GLU A 141 2.66 33.19 -20.20
C GLU A 141 2.30 34.68 -20.08
N GLU A 142 2.35 35.24 -18.86
CA GLU A 142 2.10 36.67 -18.64
C GLU A 142 3.23 37.54 -19.23
N ALA A 143 4.50 37.16 -19.08
CA ALA A 143 5.63 37.86 -19.70
C ALA A 143 5.59 37.80 -21.22
N GLU A 144 5.13 36.68 -21.80
CA GLU A 144 4.93 36.50 -23.23
C GLU A 144 3.74 37.33 -23.74
N MET A 145 2.64 37.43 -23.01
CA MET A 145 1.54 38.35 -23.34
C MET A 145 1.94 39.83 -23.21
N ARG A 146 2.76 40.18 -22.22
CA ARG A 146 3.28 41.55 -22.01
C ARG A 146 4.37 41.92 -23.00
N SER A 147 5.13 40.95 -23.49
CA SER A 147 6.07 41.14 -24.58
C SER A 147 5.30 41.07 -25.90
N TYR A 148 5.03 42.22 -26.52
CA TYR A 148 4.45 42.31 -27.86
C TYR A 148 5.35 41.70 -28.99
N ASN A 149 6.22 40.74 -28.69
CA ASN A 149 7.17 40.13 -29.62
C ASN A 149 6.49 39.43 -30.82
N SER A 150 5.26 38.94 -30.68
CA SER A 150 4.50 38.40 -31.81
C SER A 150 3.89 39.48 -32.73
N LEU A 151 3.86 40.74 -32.30
CA LEU A 151 3.36 41.89 -33.07
C LEU A 151 4.46 42.68 -33.79
N PHE A 152 5.74 42.42 -33.51
CA PHE A 152 6.85 43.08 -34.20
C PHE A 152 7.21 42.34 -35.49
N ASN A 153 6.65 42.80 -36.61
CA ASN A 153 7.03 42.37 -37.95
C ASN A 153 8.15 43.29 -38.47
N THR A 154 9.36 42.77 -38.63
CA THR A 154 10.57 43.56 -38.99
C THR A 154 10.46 44.24 -40.35
N SER A 155 9.54 43.80 -41.20
CA SER A 155 9.30 44.34 -42.54
C SER A 155 8.62 45.71 -42.58
N ASN A 156 8.06 46.20 -41.46
CA ASN A 156 7.28 47.45 -41.39
C ASN A 156 7.87 48.50 -40.43
N MET A 157 9.16 48.42 -40.10
CA MET A 157 9.79 49.42 -39.23
C MET A 157 10.42 50.55 -40.07
N THR A 158 9.78 51.74 -40.09
CA THR A 158 10.36 52.97 -40.63
C THR A 158 11.11 53.70 -39.52
N SER A 159 12.33 54.17 -39.79
CA SER A 159 13.11 54.95 -38.82
C SER A 159 12.68 56.43 -38.84
N ASN A 160 12.61 57.10 -37.69
CA ASN A 160 12.21 58.51 -37.59
C ASN A 160 13.17 59.50 -38.29
N VAL A 161 14.25 59.01 -38.90
CA VAL A 161 15.23 59.82 -39.64
C VAL A 161 14.74 60.14 -41.06
N GLU A 162 13.79 59.38 -41.61
CA GLU A 162 13.31 59.56 -43.00
C GLU A 162 12.06 60.46 -43.13
N ASN A 163 11.47 60.92 -42.02
CA ASN A 163 10.25 61.75 -42.03
C ASN A 163 10.49 63.22 -41.65
N SER A 164 11.73 63.67 -41.47
CA SER A 164 12.02 65.10 -41.28
C SER A 164 12.17 65.78 -42.65
N GLY A 165 11.03 65.99 -43.31
CA GLY A 165 10.94 66.96 -44.39
C GLY A 165 11.20 68.36 -43.82
N TYR A 166 12.30 68.97 -44.26
CA TYR A 166 12.55 70.40 -44.14
C TYR A 166 11.30 71.17 -44.61
N ASP A 167 10.61 71.86 -43.71
CA ASP A 167 9.64 72.91 -44.05
C ASP A 167 10.18 74.24 -43.53
N SER A 168 10.64 75.05 -44.48
CA SER A 168 11.31 76.33 -44.30
C SER A 168 10.29 77.47 -44.22
N ASP A 169 10.45 78.33 -43.20
CA ASP A 169 10.05 79.74 -43.08
C ASP A 169 8.57 80.17 -43.24
N ASP A 170 8.07 80.91 -42.22
CA ASP A 170 7.45 82.26 -42.33
C ASP A 170 6.23 82.48 -41.41
N PHE A 171 6.45 83.08 -40.22
CA PHE A 171 5.49 84.03 -39.63
C PHE A 171 6.21 85.00 -38.69
N MET A 172 6.01 86.29 -38.98
CA MET A 172 6.54 87.50 -38.32
C MET A 172 6.30 87.58 -36.82
#